data_AF-A0A9D8M1Q8-F1
#
_entry.id   AF-A0A9D8M1Q8-F1
#
_cell.length_a   1.000
_cell.length_b   1.000
_cell.length_c   1.000
_cell.angle_alpha   90.00
_cell.angle_beta   90.00
_cell.angle_gamma   90.00
#
_symmetry.space_group_name_H-M   'P 1'
#
loop_
_entity.id
_entity.type
_entity.pdbx_description
1 polymer ?
#
loop_
_entity_poly.entity_id
_entity_poly.type
_entity_poly.pdbx_seq_one_letter_code
_entity_poly.pdbx_strand_id
1 'polypeptide(L)' 'TSPAVWGPPPDRTWHRLLWRGRTGDPWGPEPHPGLLDIRPEEVVGAASELLDTSPPPPPIAT' A
#
# COMPACT_ATOMS: atom_id res chain seq x y z
N THR A 1 6.18 2.45 -10.20
CA THR A 1 7.12 1.36 -9.86
C THR A 1 6.38 0.19 -9.21
N SER A 2 6.97 -1.02 -9.18
CA SER A 2 6.35 -2.21 -8.58
C SER A 2 6.51 -2.22 -7.05
N PRO A 3 5.50 -2.68 -6.29
CA PRO A 3 5.60 -2.94 -4.86
C PRO A 3 6.66 -3.98 -4.48
N ALA A 4 7.08 -4.84 -5.40
CA ALA A 4 8.22 -5.73 -5.14
C ALA A 4 9.54 -4.96 -4.95
N VAL A 5 9.62 -3.73 -5.46
CA VAL A 5 10.82 -2.88 -5.40
C VAL A 5 10.69 -1.80 -4.32
N TRP A 6 9.48 -1.25 -4.12
CA TRP A 6 9.24 -0.10 -3.23
C TRP A 6 8.18 -0.35 -2.16
N GLY A 7 7.63 -1.56 -2.10
CA GLY A 7 6.63 -1.94 -1.11
C GLY A 7 7.25 -2.39 0.22
N PRO A 8 6.40 -2.62 1.22
CA PRO A 8 6.84 -3.15 2.50
C PRO A 8 7.44 -4.56 2.35
N PRO A 9 8.35 -4.98 3.25
CA PRO A 9 8.79 -6.36 3.33
C PRO A 9 7.60 -7.34 3.45
N PRO A 10 7.65 -8.49 2.74
CA PRO A 10 6.50 -9.39 2.59
C PRO A 10 6.08 -10.10 3.88
N ASP A 11 6.97 -10.16 4.87
CA ASP A 11 6.75 -10.73 6.19
C ASP A 11 5.96 -9.80 7.13
N ARG A 12 5.80 -8.53 6.77
CA ARG A 12 5.06 -7.56 7.58
C ARG A 12 3.57 -7.63 7.31
N THR A 13 2.88 -8.38 8.16
CA THR A 13 1.42 -8.59 8.07
C THR A 13 0.59 -7.34 8.38
N TRP A 14 1.17 -6.32 9.02
CA TRP A 14 0.52 -5.05 9.35
C TRP A 14 0.55 -4.01 8.22
N HIS A 15 0.93 -4.39 7.01
CA HIS A 15 0.81 -3.55 5.81
C HIS A 15 -0.13 -4.20 4.78
N ARG A 16 -1.03 -3.41 4.21
CA ARG A 16 -1.90 -3.83 3.10
C ARG A 16 -1.54 -3.07 1.83
N LEU A 17 -1.22 -3.81 0.77
CA LEU A 17 -0.85 -3.25 -0.51
C LEU A 17 -2.07 -3.06 -1.42
N LEU A 18 -2.22 -1.86 -1.98
CA LEU A 18 -3.17 -1.55 -3.05
C LEU A 18 -2.39 -1.18 -4.31
N TRP A 19 -2.44 -2.03 -5.34
CA TRP A 19 -1.70 -1.83 -6.58
C TRP A 19 -2.45 -2.38 -7.79
N ARG A 20 -2.46 -1.62 -8.88
CA ARG A 20 -3.18 -1.95 -10.11
C ARG A 20 -2.33 -2.68 -11.16
N GLY A 21 -1.25 -3.35 -10.76
CA GLY A 21 -0.42 -4.15 -11.67
C GLY A 21 0.38 -3.34 -12.70
N ARG A 22 0.50 -2.02 -12.54
CA ARG A 22 1.14 -1.13 -13.52
C ARG A 22 2.32 -0.39 -12.92
N THR A 23 3.35 -0.23 -13.74
CA THR A 23 4.59 0.51 -13.45
C THR A 23 4.65 1.72 -14.37
N GLY A 24 4.97 2.88 -13.83
CA GLY A 24 5.35 4.06 -14.61
C GLY A 24 6.52 4.79 -13.95
N ASP A 25 6.79 5.98 -14.48
CA ASP A 25 7.90 6.85 -14.08
C ASP A 25 7.74 7.33 -12.62
N PRO A 26 8.64 6.95 -11.70
CA PRO A 26 8.61 7.43 -10.32
C PRO A 26 9.03 8.89 -10.18
N TRP A 27 9.68 9.47 -11.19
CA TRP A 27 10.14 10.87 -11.19
C TRP A 27 9.25 11.79 -12.03
N GLY A 28 8.14 11.26 -12.56
CA GLY A 28 7.22 12.00 -13.40
C GLY A 28 6.52 13.12 -12.62
N PRO A 29 6.14 14.22 -13.29
CA PRO A 29 5.50 15.35 -12.64
C PRO A 29 4.03 15.08 -12.27
N GLU A 30 3.42 14.03 -12.82
CA GLU A 30 2.03 13.66 -12.59
C GLU A 30 1.92 12.32 -11.86
N PRO A 31 0.89 12.15 -11.00
CA PRO A 31 0.60 10.85 -10.41
C PRO A 31 0.33 9.79 -11.48
N HIS A 32 0.90 8.61 -11.29
CA HIS A 32 0.62 7.49 -12.19
C HIS A 32 -0.90 7.16 -12.19
N PRO A 33 -1.55 6.94 -13.36
CA PRO A 33 -3.00 6.68 -13.43
C PRO A 33 -3.47 5.51 -12.56
N GLY A 34 -2.63 4.49 -12.39
CA GLY A 34 -2.93 3.36 -11.50
C GLY A 34 -3.04 3.69 -10.01
N LEU A 35 -2.47 4.81 -9.56
CA LEU A 35 -2.74 5.34 -8.20
C LEU A 35 -4.09 6.07 -8.17
N LEU A 36 -4.40 6.84 -9.21
CA LEU A 36 -5.66 7.59 -9.33
C LEU A 36 -6.89 6.69 -9.50
N ASP A 37 -6.68 5.45 -9.96
CA ASP A 37 -7.72 4.43 -10.06
C ASP A 37 -8.06 3.77 -8.70
N ILE A 38 -7.28 4.01 -7.65
CA ILE A 38 -7.58 3.53 -6.29
C ILE A 38 -8.52 4.52 -5.63
N ARG A 39 -9.71 4.05 -5.23
CA ARG A 39 -10.74 4.90 -4.64
C ARG A 39 -10.64 4.96 -3.12
N PRO A 40 -11.08 6.06 -2.47
CA PRO A 40 -11.06 6.19 -1.02
C PRO A 40 -11.76 5.04 -0.29
N GLU A 41 -12.86 4.53 -0.84
CA GLU A 41 -13.63 3.44 -0.23
C GLU A 41 -12.85 2.13 -0.19
N GLU A 42 -12.03 1.87 -1.22
CA GLU A 42 -11.14 0.71 -1.25
C GLU A 42 -10.04 0.84 -0.19
N VAL A 43 -9.52 2.05 0.03
CA VAL A 43 -8.52 2.31 1.07
C VAL A 43 -9.10 2.08 2.46
N VAL A 44 -10.28 2.64 2.74
CA VAL A 44 -10.96 2.47 4.02
C VAL A 44 -11.31 1.01 4.27
N GLY A 45 -11.89 0.32 3.28
CA GLY A 45 -12.23 -1.11 3.41
C GLY A 45 -11.01 -1.98 3.68
N ALA A 46 -9.92 -1.74 2.95
CA ALA A 46 -8.65 -2.46 3.15
C ALA A 46 -8.03 -2.19 4.52
N ALA A 47 -8.15 -0.96 5.03
CA ALA A 47 -7.66 -0.59 6.36
C ALA A 47 -8.48 -1.25 7.47
N SER A 48 -9.82 -1.26 7.35
CA SER A 48 -10.70 -1.96 8.29
C SER A 48 -10.39 -3.45 8.34
N GLU A 49 -10.30 -4.13 7.18
CA GLU A 49 -9.96 -5.55 7.11
C GLU A 49 -8.60 -5.85 7.76
N LEU A 50 -7.60 -4.98 7.54
CA LEU A 50 -6.28 -5.13 8.14
C LEU A 50 -6.31 -5.00 9.66
N LEU A 51 -7.04 -4.02 10.19
CA LEU A 51 -7.16 -3.79 11.64
C LEU A 51 -7.90 -4.93 12.34
N ASP A 52 -8.87 -5.56 11.65
CA ASP A 52 -9.61 -6.70 12.19
C ASP A 52 -8.77 -8.00 12.21
N THR A 53 -7.79 -8.11 11.31
CA THR A 53 -7.06 -9.37 11.07
C THR A 53 -5.60 -9.37 11.52
N SER A 54 -4.97 -8.20 11.67
CA SER A 54 -3.56 -8.09 12.00
C SER A 54 -3.35 -7.77 13.49
N PRO A 55 -2.37 -8.39 14.16
CA PRO A 55 -1.89 -7.88 15.43
C PRO A 55 -1.33 -6.47 15.26
N PRO A 56 -1.32 -5.65 16.34
CA PRO A 56 -0.75 -4.30 16.29
C PRO A 56 0.73 -4.36 15.88
N PRO A 57 1.22 -3.38 15.11
CA PRO A 57 2.62 -3.35 14.71
C PRO A 57 3.53 -3.23 15.95
N PRO A 58 4.78 -3.70 15.87
CA PRO A 58 5.75 -3.51 16.95
C PRO A 58 5.93 -2.01 17.25
N PRO A 59 6.20 -1.64 18.52
CA PRO A 59 6.43 -0.25 18.88
C PRO A 59 7.62 0.32 18.08
N ILE A 60 7.50 1.58 17.65
CA ILE A 60 8.60 2.27 16.98
C ILE A 60 9.69 2.54 18.02
N ALA A 61 10.88 1.97 17.82
CA ALA A 61 12.05 2.29 18.63
C ALA A 61 12.37 3.77 18.45
N THR A 62 12.28 4.55 19.54
CA THR A 62 12.62 5.97 19.60
C THR A 62 14.12 6.16 19.76
#